data_AF-A0A1C6LPE5-F1
#
_entry.id   AF-A0A1C6LPE5-F1
#
_cell.length_a   1.000
_cell.length_b   1.000
_cell.length_c   1.000
_cell.angle_alpha   90.00
_cell.angle_beta   90.00
_cell.angle_gamma   90.00
#
_symmetry.space_group_name_H-M   'P 1'
#
loop_
_entity.id
_entity.type
_entity.pdbx_description
1 polymer ?
#
loop_
_entity_poly.entity_id
_entity_poly.type
_entity_poly.pdbx_seq_one_letter_code
_entity_poly.pdbx_strand_id
1 'polypeptide(L)'
;MNLPGLLASFASAFNQDQRLLTQQLGDGKRWGQTLLPLTLNGEEALAGDYRFRVECLSPDDGIELKTLQGLPVRLGMAGADSSESLHCGVVSSAEALGSDVQIHREGNEEP
;
A
#
# COMPACT_ATOMS: atom_id res chain seq x y z
N MET A 1 4.99 -22.32 24.75
CA MET A 1 4.52 -21.10 24.05
C MET A 1 3.00 -21.06 24.22
N ASN A 2 2.41 -19.95 24.68
CA ASN A 2 0.96 -19.85 24.91
C ASN A 2 0.27 -19.16 23.71
N LEU A 3 -1.03 -19.43 23.53
CA LEU A 3 -1.80 -18.88 22.40
C LEU A 3 -1.76 -17.33 22.32
N PRO A 4 -1.85 -16.57 23.44
CA PRO A 4 -1.74 -15.12 23.38
C PRO A 4 -0.37 -14.64 22.86
N GLY A 5 0.72 -15.30 23.27
CA GLY A 5 2.06 -14.96 22.79
C GLY A 5 2.26 -15.26 21.31
N LEU A 6 1.64 -16.33 20.80
CA LEU A 6 1.64 -16.65 19.38
C LEU A 6 0.86 -15.59 18.57
N LEU A 7 -0.35 -15.24 19.01
CA LEU A 7 -1.19 -14.24 18.35
C LEU A 7 -0.53 -12.85 18.35
N ALA A 8 0.11 -12.46 19.45
CA ALA A 8 0.87 -11.22 19.53
C ALA A 8 2.06 -11.21 18.56
N SER A 9 2.76 -12.33 18.39
CA SER A 9 3.85 -12.46 17.43
C SER A 9 3.39 -12.41 15.98
N PHE A 10 2.18 -12.90 15.68
CA PHE A 10 1.56 -12.74 14.36
C PHE A 10 1.12 -11.29 14.11
N ALA A 11 0.50 -10.65 15.10
CA ALA A 11 0.08 -9.25 15.00
C ALA A 11 1.29 -8.31 14.84
N SER A 12 2.41 -8.58 15.50
CA SER A 12 3.64 -7.77 15.34
C SER A 12 4.27 -7.90 13.96
N ALA A 13 3.96 -8.95 13.19
CA ALA A 13 4.41 -9.10 11.81
C ALA A 13 3.61 -8.23 10.81
N PHE A 14 2.52 -7.62 11.25
CA PHE A 14 1.66 -6.79 10.42
C PHE A 14 2.13 -5.31 10.41
N ASN A 15 3.38 -5.10 10.01
CA ASN A 15 3.99 -3.78 9.80
C ASN A 15 4.79 -3.74 8.49
N GLN A 16 5.45 -2.62 8.21
CA GLN A 16 6.19 -2.39 6.96
C GLN A 16 7.71 -2.28 7.11
N ASP A 17 8.27 -2.38 8.33
CA ASP A 17 9.67 -2.02 8.64
C ASP A 17 10.72 -2.88 7.93
N GLN A 18 10.34 -4.07 7.44
CA GLN A 18 11.22 -5.00 6.73
C GLN A 18 10.68 -5.40 5.35
N ARG A 19 9.84 -4.56 4.73
CA ARG A 19 9.24 -4.86 3.43
C ARG A 19 10.05 -4.28 2.28
N LEU A 20 10.10 -5.04 1.19
CA LEU A 20 10.63 -4.55 -0.09
C LEU A 20 9.70 -3.54 -0.76
N LEU A 21 8.40 -3.62 -0.46
CA LEU A 21 7.35 -2.71 -0.93
C LEU A 21 6.71 -2.04 0.29
N THR A 22 6.76 -0.71 0.34
CA THR A 22 6.15 0.11 1.39
C THR A 22 5.07 1.02 0.79
N GLN A 23 4.05 1.31 1.59
CA GLN A 23 2.94 2.18 1.24
C GLN A 23 2.62 3.09 2.42
N GLN A 24 2.53 4.38 2.14
CA GLN A 24 1.93 5.36 3.03
C GLN A 24 0.70 5.96 2.37
N LEU A 25 -0.45 5.92 3.07
CA LEU A 25 -1.69 6.59 2.66
C LEU A 25 -1.98 7.76 3.62
N GLY A 26 -2.26 8.94 3.07
CA GLY A 26 -2.48 10.14 3.87
C GLY A 26 -1.27 10.47 4.75
N ASP A 27 -1.52 10.71 6.03
CA ASP A 27 -0.47 10.96 7.04
C ASP A 27 0.25 9.69 7.51
N GLY A 28 -0.09 8.52 6.96
CA GLY A 28 0.52 7.23 7.27
C GLY A 28 0.03 6.57 8.57
N LYS A 29 -0.71 7.27 9.43
CA LYS A 29 -1.07 6.76 10.76
C LYS A 29 -2.21 5.77 10.71
N ARG A 30 -3.29 6.12 10.00
CA ARG A 30 -4.52 5.33 10.00
C ARG A 30 -4.34 3.99 9.29
N TRP A 31 -3.61 3.98 8.17
CA TRP A 31 -3.59 2.85 7.25
C TRP A 31 -2.31 2.01 7.31
N GLY A 32 -1.22 2.53 7.88
CA GLY A 32 0.09 1.87 7.87
C GLY A 32 0.13 0.51 8.59
N GLN A 33 -0.84 0.21 9.44
CA GLN A 33 -1.00 -1.07 10.15
C GLN A 33 -2.31 -1.79 9.80
N THR A 34 -3.09 -1.27 8.85
CA THR A 34 -4.37 -1.84 8.43
C THR A 34 -4.28 -2.38 7.01
N LEU A 35 -3.54 -1.69 6.14
CA LEU A 35 -3.31 -2.08 4.75
C LEU A 35 -1.82 -2.32 4.56
N LEU A 36 -1.45 -3.57 4.29
CA LEU A 36 -0.07 -3.91 3.94
C LEU A 36 0.02 -4.27 2.47
N PRO A 37 0.88 -3.59 1.70
CA PRO A 37 1.03 -3.89 0.29
C PRO A 37 1.62 -5.29 0.09
N LEU A 38 1.01 -6.04 -0.83
CA LEU A 38 1.37 -7.40 -1.19
C LEU A 38 1.94 -7.46 -2.60
N THR A 39 1.23 -6.88 -3.59
CA THR A 39 1.67 -6.82 -4.98
C THR A 39 1.57 -5.40 -5.51
N LEU A 40 2.43 -5.07 -6.48
CA LEU A 40 2.40 -3.83 -7.22
C LEU A 40 2.49 -4.15 -8.71
N ASN A 41 1.50 -3.68 -9.47
CA ASN A 41 1.51 -3.72 -10.93
C ASN A 41 1.43 -2.27 -11.43
N GLY A 42 2.33 -1.90 -12.34
CA GLY A 42 2.46 -0.53 -12.83
C GLY A 42 2.49 -0.46 -14.36
N GLU A 43 1.83 0.55 -14.91
CA GLU A 43 1.95 0.99 -16.29
C GLU A 43 2.45 2.43 -16.28
N GLU A 44 3.47 2.73 -17.07
CA GLU A 44 4.09 4.06 -17.15
C GLU A 44 4.44 4.37 -18.61
N ALA A 45 4.27 5.63 -18.99
CA ALA A 45 4.55 6.13 -20.33
C ALA A 45 5.37 7.41 -20.25
N LEU A 46 6.37 7.56 -21.12
CA LEU A 46 7.35 8.67 -21.09
C LEU A 46 6.77 10.09 -21.11
N ALA A 47 5.54 10.25 -21.59
CA ALA A 47 4.84 11.55 -21.67
C ALA A 47 3.33 11.36 -21.47
N GLY A 48 2.95 10.37 -20.66
CA GLY A 48 1.57 10.05 -20.36
C GLY A 48 1.40 9.75 -18.88
N ASP A 49 0.16 9.49 -18.49
CA ASP A 49 -0.14 9.13 -17.11
C ASP A 49 0.54 7.80 -16.77
N TYR A 50 0.93 7.66 -15.50
CA TYR A 50 1.23 6.35 -14.94
C TYR A 50 0.04 5.87 -14.11
N ARG A 51 -0.12 4.55 -14.04
CA ARG A 51 -1.12 3.91 -13.19
C ARG A 51 -0.51 2.74 -12.44
N PHE A 52 -0.73 2.73 -11.13
CA PHE A 52 -0.36 1.60 -10.28
C PHE A 52 -1.60 0.96 -9.68
N ARG A 53 -1.61 -0.38 -9.67
CA ARG A 53 -2.54 -1.23 -8.93
C ARG A 53 -1.76 -1.87 -7.79
N VAL A 54 -2.18 -1.61 -6.56
CA VAL A 54 -1.61 -2.19 -5.35
C VAL A 54 -2.63 -3.13 -4.74
N GLU A 55 -2.29 -4.40 -4.56
CA GLU A 55 -3.08 -5.30 -3.73
C GLU A 55 -2.55 -5.25 -2.31
N CYS A 56 -3.46 -5.10 -1.34
CA CYS A 56 -3.15 -4.99 0.07
C CYS A 56 -3.84 -6.11 0.85
N LEU A 57 -3.10 -6.68 1.79
CA LEU A 57 -3.66 -7.51 2.85
C LEU A 57 -4.24 -6.62 3.93
N SER A 58 -5.36 -7.05 4.54
CA SER A 58 -5.97 -6.41 5.70
C SER A 58 -6.42 -7.44 6.73
N PRO A 59 -6.24 -7.17 8.04
CA PRO A 59 -6.85 -7.95 9.11
C PRO A 59 -8.27 -7.45 9.45
N ASP A 60 -8.69 -6.33 8.86
CA ASP A 60 -9.98 -5.67 9.03
C ASP A 60 -10.81 -5.80 7.73
N ASP A 61 -11.94 -6.50 7.82
CA ASP A 61 -12.90 -6.69 6.73
C ASP A 61 -13.96 -5.58 6.65
N GLY A 62 -13.95 -4.63 7.60
CA GLY A 62 -14.88 -3.52 7.72
C GLY A 62 -14.42 -2.19 7.11
N ILE A 63 -13.38 -2.21 6.27
CA ILE A 63 -12.80 -0.98 5.70
C ILE A 63 -13.80 -0.25 4.81
N GLU A 64 -14.13 0.98 5.19
CA GLU A 64 -14.98 1.86 4.39
C GLU A 64 -14.19 2.42 3.18
N LEU A 65 -14.22 1.72 2.04
CA LEU A 65 -13.37 1.98 0.86
C LEU A 65 -13.39 3.43 0.34
N LYS A 66 -14.54 4.12 0.39
CA LYS A 66 -14.63 5.53 -0.05
C LYS A 66 -13.72 6.46 0.76
N THR A 67 -13.30 6.06 1.97
CA THR A 67 -12.36 6.83 2.79
C THR A 67 -10.92 6.78 2.27
N LEU A 68 -10.62 5.87 1.34
CA LEU A 68 -9.34 5.77 0.66
C LEU A 68 -9.26 6.70 -0.55
N GLN A 69 -10.40 7.00 -1.18
CA GLN A 69 -10.44 7.73 -2.44
C GLN A 69 -9.97 9.18 -2.27
N GLY A 70 -9.08 9.61 -3.15
CA GLY A 70 -8.43 10.92 -3.10
C GLY A 70 -7.31 11.05 -2.07
N LEU A 71 -7.00 10.02 -1.28
CA LEU A 71 -5.85 10.07 -0.37
C LEU A 71 -4.54 10.17 -1.15
N PRO A 72 -3.59 11.00 -0.71
CA PRO A 72 -2.24 10.94 -1.25
C PRO A 72 -1.61 9.61 -0.85
N VAL A 73 -0.80 9.06 -1.75
CA VAL A 73 -0.10 7.80 -1.55
C VAL A 73 1.37 7.95 -1.93
N ARG A 74 2.26 7.40 -1.11
CA ARG A 74 3.67 7.17 -1.41
C ARG A 74 3.92 5.67 -1.45
N LEU A 75 4.52 5.20 -2.52
CA LEU A 75 4.99 3.82 -2.69
C LEU A 75 6.51 3.84 -2.70
N GLY A 76 7.13 3.01 -1.85
CA GLY A 76 8.56 2.80 -1.82
C GLY A 76 8.92 1.38 -2.22
N MET A 77 9.96 1.25 -3.03
CA MET A 77 10.50 -0.05 -3.44
C MET A 77 11.99 -0.10 -3.12
N ALA A 78 12.39 -1.09 -2.33
CA ALA A 78 13.79 -1.33 -2.00
C ALA A 78 14.50 -1.98 -3.20
N GLY A 79 15.60 -1.37 -3.63
CA GLY A 79 16.52 -1.91 -4.64
C GLY A 79 17.70 -2.66 -4.01
N ALA A 80 18.50 -3.28 -4.86
CA ALA A 80 19.58 -4.19 -4.43
C ALA A 80 20.70 -3.50 -3.62
N ASP A 81 20.95 -2.21 -3.85
CA ASP A 81 22.09 -1.48 -3.27
C ASP A 81 21.67 -0.54 -2.14
N SER A 82 20.65 -0.91 -1.35
CA SER A 82 19.99 -0.02 -0.37
C SER A 82 19.38 1.25 -0.99
N SER A 83 19.24 1.29 -2.31
CA SER A 83 18.51 2.33 -3.03
C SER A 83 17.01 2.18 -2.78
N GLU A 84 16.28 3.29 -2.83
CA GLU A 84 14.82 3.29 -2.80
C GLU A 84 14.31 4.01 -4.05
N SER A 85 13.41 3.38 -4.81
CA SER A 85 12.58 4.09 -5.78
C SER A 85 11.26 4.50 -5.14
N LEU A 86 10.85 5.73 -5.40
CA LEU A 86 9.67 6.35 -4.80
C LEU A 86 8.71 6.80 -5.87
N HIS A 87 7.44 6.46 -5.68
CA HIS A 87 6.36 6.96 -6.53
C HIS A 87 5.22 7.53 -5.69
N CYS A 88 4.86 8.78 -5.95
CA CYS A 88 3.89 9.56 -5.17
C CYS A 88 2.71 9.99 -6.03
N GLY A 89 1.46 9.87 -5.55
CA GLY A 89 0.27 10.29 -6.30
C GLY A 89 -1.00 10.17 -5.47
N VAL A 90 -2.15 9.87 -6.10
CA VAL A 90 -3.44 9.85 -5.41
C VAL A 90 -4.20 8.55 -5.64
N VAL A 91 -4.94 8.10 -4.63
CA VAL A 91 -5.86 6.96 -4.80
C VAL A 91 -7.05 7.41 -5.66
N SER A 92 -7.18 6.86 -6.87
CA SER A 92 -8.29 7.14 -7.78
C SER A 92 -9.46 6.17 -7.56
N SER A 93 -9.20 4.93 -7.14
CA SER A 93 -10.24 3.99 -6.73
C SER A 93 -9.71 2.94 -5.75
N ALA A 94 -10.64 2.30 -5.04
CA ALA A 94 -10.37 1.15 -4.19
C ALA A 94 -11.51 0.15 -4.28
N GLU A 95 -11.18 -1.15 -4.32
CA GLU A 95 -12.15 -2.25 -4.37
C GLU A 95 -11.79 -3.32 -3.32
N ALA A 96 -12.81 -3.99 -2.78
CA ALA A 96 -12.64 -5.15 -1.91
C ALA A 96 -12.72 -6.43 -2.76
N LEU A 97 -11.70 -7.27 -2.65
CA LEU A 97 -11.61 -8.56 -3.35
C LEU A 97 -11.90 -9.75 -2.41
N GLY A 98 -12.34 -9.48 -1.18
CA GLY A 98 -12.51 -10.46 -0.10
C GLY A 98 -11.79 -9.97 1.16
N SER A 99 -10.87 -10.77 1.71
CA SER A 99 -9.95 -10.31 2.77
C SER A 99 -8.86 -9.34 2.26
N ASP A 100 -8.87 -9.06 0.95
CA ASP A 100 -7.88 -8.25 0.26
C ASP A 100 -8.53 -6.96 -0.26
N VAL A 101 -7.74 -5.89 -0.30
CA VAL A 101 -8.16 -4.58 -0.85
C VAL A 101 -7.24 -4.23 -2.00
N GLN A 102 -7.79 -3.83 -3.13
CA GLN A 102 -7.03 -3.34 -4.26
C GLN A 102 -7.18 -1.84 -4.41
N ILE A 103 -6.07 -1.15 -4.63
CA ILE A 103 -5.99 0.31 -4.73
C ILE A 103 -5.45 0.68 -6.10
N HIS A 104 -6.16 1.59 -6.80
CA HIS A 104 -5.68 2.20 -8.03
C HIS A 104 -5.16 3.60 -7.74
N ARG A 105 -4.04 3.93 -8.37
CA ARG A 105 -3.39 5.23 -8.31
C ARG A 105 -3.16 5.79 -9.70
N GLU A 106 -3.40 7.08 -9.85
CA GLU A 106 -3.03 7.86 -11.02
C GLU A 106 -2.12 9.02 -10.60
N GLY A 107 -1.22 9.40 -11.50
CA GLY A 107 -0.49 10.66 -11.39
C GLY A 107 0.24 10.98 -12.67
N ASN A 108 0.72 12.22 -12.75
CA ASN A 108 1.33 12.80 -13.93
C ASN A 108 2.81 13.10 -13.65
N GLU A 109 3.69 12.85 -14.62
CA GLU A 109 5.03 13.46 -14.64
C GLU A 109 4.85 14.92 -15.10
N GLU A 110 5.01 15.88 -14.19
CA GLU A 110 5.25 17.26 -14.63
C GLU A 110 6.67 17.36 -15.21
N PRO A 111 6.86 17.99 -16.39
CA PRO A 111 8.16 18.10 -17.06
C PRO A 111 9.15 19.01 -16.32
#